data_AF-A0A1L5L5D1-F1
#
_entry.id   AF-A0A1L5L5D1-F1
#
_cell.length_a   1.000
_cell.length_b   1.000
_cell.length_c   1.000
_cell.angle_alpha   90.00
_cell.angle_beta   90.00
_cell.angle_gamma   90.00
#
_symmetry.space_group_name_H-M   'P 1'
#
loop_
_entity.id
_entity.type
_entity.pdbx_description
1 polymer ?
#
loop_
_entity_poly.entity_id
_entity_poly.type
_entity_poly.pdbx_seq_one_letter_code
_entity_poly.pdbx_strand_id
1 'polypeptide(L)'
;PPVHFHYLNEASLIQTLVSKEYAEKLNAYAKEQNVVVKAHAKVDTGMSRIGIIAQDHAYHIEDIKALYRLEYLDVCGIFSHFSVSDCLDEENCAFTNHQIALFERVLADLRAEGIDPGTTHLQNSYGILNYPNLHYDYVRPGLLWMGVTSDDALAIRTAPQFQPIMEWKANVSLVKDIQPGVTVSYGRHFKAEVCTRVATLAVGYADGFPRSVSNQGACV
;
A
#
# COMPACT_ATOMS: atom_id res chain seq x y z
N PRO A 1 11.87 -8.50 -13.31
CA PRO A 1 12.33 -8.62 -14.72
C PRO A 1 12.57 -10.11 -15.04
N PRO A 2 12.56 -10.52 -16.33
CA PRO A 2 12.65 -11.93 -16.71
C PRO A 2 13.87 -12.67 -16.16
N VAL A 3 15.01 -11.99 -16.01
CA VAL A 3 16.24 -12.54 -15.40
C VAL A 3 16.03 -13.12 -13.99
N HIS A 4 14.98 -12.70 -13.28
CA HIS A 4 14.67 -13.16 -11.91
C HIS A 4 13.47 -14.11 -11.83
N PHE A 5 12.92 -14.59 -12.96
CA PHE A 5 11.76 -15.49 -12.92
C PHE A 5 12.06 -16.84 -12.24
N HIS A 6 13.31 -17.30 -12.24
CA HIS A 6 13.72 -18.53 -11.55
C HIS A 6 13.37 -18.53 -10.06
N TYR A 7 13.50 -17.39 -9.37
CA TYR A 7 13.16 -17.27 -7.96
C TYR A 7 11.69 -17.57 -7.65
N LEU A 8 10.77 -17.37 -8.60
CA LEU A 8 9.35 -17.64 -8.40
C LEU A 8 9.09 -19.12 -8.15
N ASN A 9 9.78 -19.98 -8.89
CA ASN A 9 9.70 -21.42 -8.70
C ASN A 9 10.55 -21.90 -7.52
N GLU A 10 11.80 -21.45 -7.44
CA GLU A 10 12.76 -21.87 -6.40
C GLU A 10 12.25 -21.58 -4.98
N ALA A 11 11.58 -20.44 -4.78
CA ALA A 11 11.06 -20.02 -3.49
C ALA A 11 9.53 -20.17 -3.37
N SER A 12 8.86 -20.79 -4.36
CA SER A 12 7.40 -20.99 -4.38
C SER A 12 6.60 -19.70 -4.14
N LEU A 13 6.96 -18.64 -4.88
CA LEU A 13 6.35 -17.31 -4.73
C LEU A 13 5.15 -17.15 -5.68
N ILE A 14 4.12 -16.45 -5.20
CA ILE A 14 2.98 -16.03 -6.01
C ILE A 14 3.33 -14.70 -6.69
N GLN A 15 3.33 -14.68 -8.02
CA GLN A 15 3.67 -13.49 -8.79
C GLN A 15 2.43 -12.64 -9.13
N THR A 16 2.55 -11.32 -9.03
CA THR A 16 1.51 -10.43 -9.56
C THR A 16 1.63 -10.27 -11.08
N LEU A 17 0.54 -10.50 -11.81
CA LEU A 17 0.43 -10.23 -13.25
C LEU A 17 -0.13 -8.83 -13.46
N VAL A 18 0.70 -7.91 -13.95
CA VAL A 18 0.36 -6.48 -14.10
C VAL A 18 -0.08 -6.08 -15.51
N SER A 19 0.23 -6.90 -16.52
CA SER A 19 -0.20 -6.73 -17.90
C SER A 19 -0.21 -8.09 -18.61
N LYS A 20 -0.89 -8.16 -19.74
CA LYS A 20 -0.91 -9.37 -20.58
C LYS A 20 0.48 -9.71 -21.13
N GLU A 21 1.22 -8.71 -21.62
CA GLU A 21 2.55 -8.92 -22.19
C GLU A 21 3.54 -9.43 -21.15
N TYR A 22 3.40 -8.99 -19.89
CA TYR A 22 4.21 -9.51 -18.79
C TYR A 22 3.86 -10.97 -18.48
N ALA A 23 2.58 -11.31 -18.44
CA ALA A 23 2.12 -12.68 -18.21
C ALA A 23 2.55 -13.63 -19.33
N GLU A 24 2.47 -13.21 -20.60
CA GLU A 24 2.93 -14.00 -21.74
C GLU A 24 4.43 -14.30 -21.66
N LYS A 25 5.25 -13.32 -21.24
CA LYS A 25 6.69 -13.52 -21.02
C LYS A 25 6.96 -14.52 -19.89
N LEU A 26 6.22 -14.42 -18.77
CA LEU A 26 6.36 -15.35 -17.66
C LEU A 26 5.92 -16.76 -18.05
N ASN A 27 4.82 -16.88 -18.79
CA ASN A 27 4.33 -18.15 -19.31
C ASN A 27 5.32 -18.81 -20.28
N ALA A 28 5.95 -18.04 -21.18
CA ALA A 28 6.98 -18.55 -22.07
C ALA A 28 8.19 -19.10 -21.30
N TYR A 29 8.68 -18.35 -20.31
CA TYR A 29 9.74 -18.83 -19.41
C TYR A 29 9.34 -20.10 -18.65
N ALA A 30 8.14 -20.10 -18.04
CA ALA A 30 7.63 -21.23 -17.28
C ALA A 30 7.50 -22.48 -18.15
N LYS A 31 7.09 -22.31 -19.42
CA LYS A 31 7.09 -23.37 -20.44
C LYS A 31 8.49 -23.90 -20.74
N GLU A 32 9.47 -23.03 -20.96
CA GLU A 32 10.86 -23.43 -21.22
C GLU A 32 11.47 -24.22 -20.07
N GLN A 33 11.12 -23.85 -18.82
CA GLN A 33 11.58 -24.54 -17.62
C GLN A 33 10.68 -25.72 -17.22
N ASN A 34 9.57 -25.94 -17.92
CA ASN A 34 8.55 -26.94 -17.61
C ASN A 34 8.06 -26.87 -16.15
N VAL A 35 7.74 -25.66 -15.70
CA VAL A 35 7.18 -25.37 -14.36
C VAL A 35 5.86 -24.63 -14.49
N VAL A 36 5.00 -24.73 -13.48
CA VAL A 36 3.79 -23.92 -13.37
C VAL A 36 4.01 -22.87 -12.29
N VAL A 37 3.83 -21.60 -12.64
CA VAL A 37 4.03 -20.47 -11.72
C VAL A 37 2.69 -20.00 -11.18
N LYS A 38 2.56 -19.94 -9.85
CA LYS A 38 1.38 -19.36 -9.20
C LYS A 38 1.36 -17.85 -9.36
N ALA A 39 0.18 -17.31 -9.64
CA ALA A 39 0.05 -15.90 -9.92
C ALA A 39 -1.29 -15.31 -9.48
N HIS A 40 -1.29 -14.02 -9.13
CA HIS A 40 -2.51 -13.24 -8.93
C HIS A 40 -2.64 -12.18 -10.02
N ALA A 41 -3.82 -12.07 -10.63
CA ALA A 41 -4.13 -11.03 -11.60
C ALA A 41 -4.35 -9.68 -10.91
N LYS A 42 -3.61 -8.65 -11.33
CA LYS A 42 -3.83 -7.28 -10.87
C LYS A 42 -4.73 -6.55 -11.86
N VAL A 43 -5.85 -6.05 -11.35
CA VAL A 43 -6.79 -5.22 -12.10
C VAL A 43 -6.68 -3.80 -11.59
N ASP A 44 -6.70 -2.83 -12.51
CA ASP A 44 -6.75 -1.41 -12.17
C ASP A 44 -8.17 -0.87 -12.33
N THR A 45 -8.82 -0.63 -11.20
CA THR A 45 -10.18 -0.08 -11.13
C THR A 45 -10.21 1.42 -10.81
N GLY A 46 -9.06 2.12 -10.89
CA GLY A 46 -9.00 3.57 -10.64
C GLY A 46 -7.77 4.06 -9.86
N MET A 47 -6.80 3.19 -9.55
CA MET A 47 -5.55 3.65 -8.92
C MET A 47 -4.55 4.14 -9.98
N SER A 48 -4.66 3.68 -11.23
CA SER A 48 -3.82 4.09 -12.35
C SER A 48 -2.32 3.96 -12.06
N ARG A 49 -1.96 2.93 -11.28
CA ARG A 49 -0.58 2.63 -10.86
C ARG A 49 0.00 1.43 -11.58
N ILE A 50 -0.66 0.27 -11.44
CA ILE A 50 -0.32 -1.01 -12.08
C ILE A 50 -1.57 -1.86 -12.21
N GLY A 51 -1.58 -2.77 -13.18
CA GLY A 51 -2.69 -3.68 -13.45
C GLY A 51 -3.28 -3.47 -14.84
N ILE A 52 -4.05 -4.46 -15.27
CA ILE A 52 -4.83 -4.35 -16.51
C ILE A 52 -6.00 -3.39 -16.24
N ILE A 53 -6.16 -2.40 -17.11
CA ILE A 53 -7.15 -1.33 -16.92
C ILE A 53 -8.57 -1.90 -17.05
N ALA A 54 -9.38 -1.68 -16.01
CA ALA A 54 -10.79 -2.02 -15.95
C ALA A 54 -11.60 -0.81 -15.43
N GLN A 55 -11.41 0.33 -16.09
CA GLN A 55 -12.07 1.59 -15.78
C GLN A 55 -13.11 1.92 -16.87
N ASP A 56 -14.06 2.81 -16.61
CA ASP A 56 -15.15 3.11 -17.57
C ASP A 56 -14.65 3.58 -18.94
N HIS A 57 -13.57 4.34 -18.97
CA HIS A 57 -12.99 4.88 -20.21
C HIS A 57 -12.12 3.85 -20.96
N ALA A 58 -11.69 2.77 -20.30
CA ALA A 58 -10.83 1.74 -20.85
C ALA A 58 -11.03 0.43 -20.06
N TYR A 59 -11.79 -0.49 -20.66
CA TYR A 59 -12.18 -1.75 -20.02
C TYR A 59 -11.61 -2.95 -20.78
N HIS A 60 -10.43 -3.41 -20.37
CA HIS A 60 -9.66 -4.48 -21.06
C HIS A 60 -9.93 -5.87 -20.48
N ILE A 61 -11.21 -6.24 -20.36
CA ILE A 61 -11.62 -7.53 -19.78
C ILE A 61 -11.03 -8.74 -20.53
N GLU A 62 -10.89 -8.66 -21.85
CA GLU A 62 -10.33 -9.75 -22.66
C GLU A 62 -8.87 -10.04 -22.31
N ASP A 63 -8.10 -9.03 -21.93
CA ASP A 63 -6.73 -9.22 -21.49
C ASP A 63 -6.67 -9.86 -20.10
N ILE A 64 -7.62 -9.54 -19.21
CA ILE A 64 -7.75 -10.20 -17.90
C ILE A 64 -8.11 -11.68 -18.09
N LYS A 65 -9.10 -11.99 -18.93
CA LYS A 65 -9.50 -13.36 -19.28
C LYS A 65 -8.34 -14.15 -19.89
N ALA A 66 -7.54 -13.51 -20.76
CA ALA A 66 -6.39 -14.14 -21.38
C ALA A 66 -5.37 -14.65 -20.35
N LEU A 67 -5.23 -13.99 -19.20
CA LEU A 67 -4.31 -14.44 -18.15
C LEU A 67 -4.65 -15.86 -17.66
N TYR A 68 -5.94 -16.15 -17.46
CA TYR A 68 -6.42 -17.44 -16.97
C TYR A 68 -6.33 -18.57 -18.00
N ARG A 69 -6.06 -18.24 -19.26
CA ARG A 69 -5.92 -19.21 -20.36
C ARG A 69 -4.45 -19.59 -20.63
N LEU A 70 -3.51 -19.03 -19.88
CA LEU A 70 -2.07 -19.32 -20.01
C LEU A 70 -1.71 -20.62 -19.27
N GLU A 71 -1.37 -21.67 -20.02
CA GLU A 71 -1.21 -23.04 -19.51
C GLU A 71 -0.14 -23.24 -18.44
N TYR A 72 0.90 -22.40 -18.40
CA TYR A 72 2.00 -22.51 -17.43
C TYR A 72 1.88 -21.51 -16.28
N LEU A 73 0.74 -20.82 -16.17
CA LEU A 73 0.40 -19.96 -15.05
C LEU A 73 -0.82 -20.50 -14.32
N ASP A 74 -0.67 -20.77 -13.03
CA ASP A 74 -1.78 -21.03 -12.12
C ASP A 74 -2.27 -19.69 -11.57
N VAL A 75 -3.23 -19.06 -12.25
CA VAL A 75 -3.83 -17.79 -11.81
C VAL A 75 -4.81 -18.07 -10.67
N CYS A 76 -4.29 -18.14 -9.44
CA CYS A 76 -5.02 -18.57 -8.25
C CYS A 76 -5.64 -17.43 -7.44
N GLY A 77 -5.60 -16.20 -7.95
CA GLY A 77 -6.27 -15.06 -7.34
C GLY A 77 -6.31 -13.80 -8.20
N ILE A 78 -7.09 -12.83 -7.75
CA ILE A 78 -7.30 -11.56 -8.43
C ILE A 78 -7.52 -10.43 -7.43
N PHE A 79 -6.99 -9.24 -7.75
CA PHE A 79 -7.09 -8.11 -6.86
C PHE A 79 -7.03 -6.75 -7.52
N SER A 80 -7.59 -5.77 -6.81
CA SER A 80 -7.32 -4.36 -7.06
C SER A 80 -6.89 -3.63 -5.77
N HIS A 81 -6.84 -2.31 -5.78
CA HIS A 81 -6.44 -1.51 -4.61
C HIS A 81 -7.17 -0.17 -4.61
N PHE A 82 -7.68 0.21 -3.45
CA PHE A 82 -8.31 1.50 -3.28
C PHE A 82 -7.31 2.65 -3.37
N SER A 83 -7.76 3.75 -3.98
CA SER A 83 -6.99 4.98 -4.09
C SER A 83 -7.16 5.89 -2.87
N VAL A 84 -8.38 5.99 -2.35
CA VAL A 84 -8.79 7.02 -1.36
C VAL A 84 -9.72 6.47 -0.28
N SER A 85 -9.52 5.21 0.12
CA SER A 85 -10.34 4.55 1.16
C SER A 85 -10.20 5.17 2.56
N ASP A 86 -9.23 6.05 2.75
CA ASP A 86 -8.90 6.81 3.96
C ASP A 86 -9.66 8.14 4.09
N CYS A 87 -10.36 8.58 3.04
CA CYS A 87 -11.13 9.81 3.04
C CYS A 87 -12.64 9.54 2.96
N LEU A 88 -13.42 10.17 3.85
CA LEU A 88 -14.84 9.89 4.05
C LEU A 88 -15.79 11.00 3.56
N ASP A 89 -15.29 11.98 2.82
CA ASP A 89 -16.18 12.90 2.11
C ASP A 89 -16.95 12.19 0.98
N GLU A 90 -18.00 12.84 0.50
CA GLU A 90 -18.95 12.27 -0.46
C GLU A 90 -18.27 11.86 -1.77
N GLU A 91 -17.38 12.70 -2.30
CA GLU A 91 -16.70 12.46 -3.58
C GLU A 91 -15.75 11.26 -3.48
N ASN A 92 -14.92 11.21 -2.43
CA ASN A 92 -13.99 10.11 -2.20
C ASN A 92 -14.69 8.80 -1.87
N CYS A 93 -15.81 8.86 -1.13
CA CYS A 93 -16.66 7.70 -0.91
C CYS A 93 -17.26 7.18 -2.21
N ALA A 94 -17.79 8.07 -3.07
CA ALA A 94 -18.33 7.71 -4.37
C ALA A 94 -17.27 7.07 -5.27
N PHE A 95 -16.06 7.63 -5.29
CA PHE A 95 -14.93 7.07 -6.04
C PHE A 95 -14.59 5.65 -5.57
N THR A 96 -14.42 5.44 -4.26
CA THR A 96 -14.09 4.11 -3.73
C THR A 96 -15.21 3.09 -3.99
N ASN A 97 -16.48 3.50 -3.86
CA ASN A 97 -17.63 2.65 -4.22
C ASN A 97 -17.65 2.30 -5.71
N HIS A 98 -17.25 3.22 -6.57
CA HIS A 98 -17.11 2.95 -8.00
C HIS A 98 -15.99 1.94 -8.29
N GLN A 99 -14.84 2.05 -7.59
CA GLN A 99 -13.77 1.03 -7.69
C GLN A 99 -14.27 -0.37 -7.27
N ILE A 100 -15.12 -0.46 -6.25
CA ILE A 100 -15.75 -1.73 -5.81
C ILE A 100 -16.65 -2.27 -6.93
N ALA A 101 -17.53 -1.42 -7.49
CA ALA A 101 -18.45 -1.84 -8.56
C ALA A 101 -17.70 -2.34 -9.81
N LEU A 102 -16.61 -1.68 -10.21
CA LEU A 102 -15.76 -2.12 -11.32
C LEU A 102 -15.09 -3.47 -11.02
N PHE A 103 -14.61 -3.67 -9.79
CA PHE A 103 -14.01 -4.94 -9.40
C PHE A 103 -15.04 -6.09 -9.45
N GLU A 104 -16.23 -5.87 -8.89
CA GLU A 104 -17.33 -6.85 -8.96
C GLU A 104 -17.74 -7.16 -10.40
N ARG A 105 -17.76 -6.15 -11.28
CA ARG A 105 -18.04 -6.35 -12.71
C ARG A 105 -17.02 -7.28 -13.36
N VAL A 106 -15.73 -7.10 -13.08
CA VAL A 106 -14.67 -7.98 -13.60
C VAL A 106 -14.85 -9.41 -13.09
N LEU A 107 -15.17 -9.59 -11.80
CA LEU A 107 -15.43 -10.92 -11.24
C LEU A 107 -16.65 -11.59 -11.89
N ALA A 108 -17.71 -10.82 -12.15
CA ALA A 108 -18.89 -11.32 -12.83
C ALA A 108 -18.59 -11.72 -14.29
N ASP A 109 -17.82 -10.91 -15.02
CA ASP A 109 -17.43 -11.19 -16.41
C ASP A 109 -16.55 -12.45 -16.52
N LEU A 110 -15.66 -12.71 -15.55
CA LEU A 110 -14.89 -13.96 -15.49
C LEU A 110 -15.80 -15.17 -15.24
N ARG A 111 -16.67 -15.08 -14.23
CA ARG A 111 -17.59 -16.17 -13.87
C ARG A 111 -18.60 -16.49 -14.97
N ALA A 112 -19.02 -15.48 -15.75
CA ALA A 112 -19.91 -15.67 -16.89
C ALA A 112 -19.30 -16.54 -18.00
N GLU A 113 -17.97 -16.59 -18.09
CA GLU A 113 -17.23 -17.50 -19.00
C GLU A 113 -16.80 -18.81 -18.33
N GLY A 114 -17.24 -19.07 -17.10
CA GLY A 114 -16.82 -20.25 -16.34
C GLY A 114 -15.37 -20.19 -15.84
N ILE A 115 -14.75 -19.00 -15.82
CA ILE A 115 -13.42 -18.80 -15.24
C ILE A 115 -13.60 -18.59 -13.73
N ASP A 116 -12.90 -19.40 -12.94
CA ASP A 116 -12.78 -19.20 -11.50
C ASP A 116 -11.75 -18.07 -11.23
N PRO A 117 -12.15 -16.94 -10.61
CA PRO A 117 -11.21 -15.87 -10.27
C PRO A 117 -10.21 -16.26 -9.17
N GLY A 118 -10.41 -17.40 -8.49
CA GLY A 118 -9.61 -17.81 -7.35
C GLY A 118 -9.80 -16.87 -6.16
N THR A 119 -8.73 -16.68 -5.39
CA THR A 119 -8.75 -15.80 -4.21
C THR A 119 -8.94 -14.35 -4.61
N THR A 120 -10.01 -13.73 -4.13
CA THR A 120 -10.33 -12.32 -4.34
C THR A 120 -9.86 -11.46 -3.18
N HIS A 121 -9.31 -10.28 -3.48
CA HIS A 121 -8.97 -9.32 -2.43
C HIS A 121 -8.89 -7.87 -2.93
N LEU A 122 -9.41 -6.92 -2.15
CA LEU A 122 -9.45 -5.51 -2.57
C LEU A 122 -8.91 -4.56 -1.49
N GLN A 123 -9.26 -4.82 -0.24
CA GLN A 123 -9.06 -3.90 0.89
C GLN A 123 -7.60 -3.80 1.31
N ASN A 124 -7.12 -2.55 1.43
CA ASN A 124 -5.92 -2.17 2.19
C ASN A 124 -6.32 -1.84 3.64
N SER A 125 -5.40 -1.25 4.43
CA SER A 125 -5.64 -0.81 5.82
C SER A 125 -6.95 -0.03 5.99
N TYR A 126 -7.13 1.07 5.25
CA TYR A 126 -8.34 1.90 5.38
C TYR A 126 -9.58 1.26 4.72
N GLY A 127 -9.39 0.42 3.71
CA GLY A 127 -10.46 -0.43 3.19
C GLY A 127 -11.07 -1.37 4.23
N ILE A 128 -10.24 -1.92 5.13
CA ILE A 128 -10.71 -2.72 6.27
C ILE A 128 -11.50 -1.84 7.25
N LEU A 129 -10.96 -0.66 7.59
CA LEU A 129 -11.57 0.22 8.59
C LEU A 129 -12.88 0.87 8.13
N ASN A 130 -12.98 1.25 6.85
CA ASN A 130 -14.05 2.09 6.33
C ASN A 130 -15.08 1.34 5.46
N TYR A 131 -14.76 0.12 5.03
CA TYR A 131 -15.65 -0.71 4.21
C TYR A 131 -15.76 -2.13 4.78
N PRO A 132 -16.20 -2.30 6.05
CA PRO A 132 -16.17 -3.59 6.76
C PRO A 132 -17.15 -4.63 6.19
N ASN A 133 -18.11 -4.22 5.36
CA ASN A 133 -19.15 -5.08 4.80
C ASN A 133 -18.74 -5.74 3.47
N LEU A 134 -17.49 -5.58 3.03
CA LEU A 134 -16.99 -6.25 1.83
C LEU A 134 -16.61 -7.70 2.15
N HIS A 135 -17.05 -8.62 1.29
CA HIS A 135 -16.90 -10.05 1.49
C HIS A 135 -15.97 -10.65 0.42
N TYR A 136 -14.69 -10.30 0.50
CA TYR A 136 -13.62 -10.92 -0.28
C TYR A 136 -12.88 -11.98 0.55
N ASP A 137 -12.08 -12.81 -0.10
CA ASP A 137 -11.35 -13.89 0.58
C ASP A 137 -10.25 -13.34 1.50
N TYR A 138 -9.49 -12.33 1.05
CA TYR A 138 -8.45 -11.68 1.86
C TYR A 138 -8.61 -10.16 1.98
N VAL A 139 -8.03 -9.65 3.06
CA VAL A 139 -7.70 -8.24 3.26
C VAL A 139 -6.18 -8.08 3.37
N ARG A 140 -5.64 -6.89 3.05
CA ARG A 140 -4.18 -6.63 3.00
C ARG A 140 -3.77 -5.50 3.95
N PRO A 141 -3.73 -5.74 5.28
CA PRO A 141 -3.32 -4.73 6.25
C PRO A 141 -1.83 -4.43 6.14
N GLY A 142 -1.49 -3.14 6.02
CA GLY A 142 -0.11 -2.65 6.11
C GLY A 142 0.08 -1.90 7.42
N LEU A 143 -0.34 -0.62 7.45
CA LEU A 143 -0.35 0.20 8.67
C LEU A 143 -1.11 -0.43 9.83
N LEU A 144 -2.25 -1.08 9.56
CA LEU A 144 -3.02 -1.78 10.59
C LEU A 144 -2.23 -2.87 11.30
N TRP A 145 -1.34 -3.56 10.58
CA TRP A 145 -0.47 -4.58 11.16
C TRP A 145 0.56 -3.97 12.13
N MET A 146 0.95 -2.71 11.93
CA MET A 146 1.81 -1.96 12.84
C MET A 146 1.05 -1.35 14.03
N GLY A 147 -0.28 -1.50 14.07
CA GLY A 147 -1.13 -0.92 15.10
C GLY A 147 -1.23 0.60 15.02
N VAL A 148 -1.17 1.18 13.81
CA VAL A 148 -1.25 2.64 13.60
C VAL A 148 -2.12 2.99 12.38
N THR A 149 -2.57 4.24 12.36
CA THR A 149 -3.13 4.93 11.19
C THR A 149 -2.07 5.85 10.55
N SER A 150 -2.30 6.34 9.33
CA SER A 150 -1.39 7.34 8.74
C SER A 150 -1.50 8.70 9.41
N ASP A 151 -2.68 9.01 9.95
CA ASP A 151 -2.98 10.18 10.75
C ASP A 151 -4.18 9.86 11.66
N ASP A 152 -4.00 10.05 12.96
CA ASP A 152 -5.00 9.77 14.00
C ASP A 152 -6.19 10.75 13.96
N ALA A 153 -6.04 11.88 13.26
CA ALA A 153 -7.12 12.83 13.05
C ALA A 153 -8.09 12.39 11.93
N LEU A 154 -7.72 11.41 11.10
CA LEU A 154 -8.59 10.93 10.02
C LEU A 154 -9.79 10.18 10.59
N ALA A 155 -10.98 10.54 10.11
CA ALA A 155 -12.20 9.87 10.48
C ALA A 155 -12.21 8.42 9.96
N ILE A 156 -12.55 7.48 10.83
CA ILE A 156 -12.69 6.05 10.51
C ILE A 156 -14.06 5.55 10.94
N ARG A 157 -14.65 4.61 10.18
CA ARG A 157 -16.00 4.08 10.47
C ARG A 157 -16.00 2.96 11.50
N THR A 158 -14.87 2.29 11.68
CA THR A 158 -14.66 1.31 12.75
C THR A 158 -13.70 1.89 13.78
N ALA A 159 -13.85 1.50 15.05
CA ALA A 159 -13.01 2.00 16.14
C ALA A 159 -12.28 0.84 16.84
N PRO A 160 -11.34 0.15 16.15
CA PRO A 160 -10.55 -0.88 16.79
C PRO A 160 -9.60 -0.25 17.82
N GLN A 161 -9.22 -1.04 18.83
CA GLN A 161 -8.16 -0.65 19.75
C GLN A 161 -6.80 -0.88 19.08
N PHE A 162 -6.16 0.21 18.66
CA PHE A 162 -4.81 0.17 18.11
C PHE A 162 -3.76 -0.10 19.19
N GLN A 163 -2.80 -0.97 18.89
CA GLN A 163 -1.64 -1.25 19.75
C GLN A 163 -0.37 -1.07 18.90
N PRO A 164 0.25 0.12 18.91
CA PRO A 164 1.48 0.37 18.15
C PRO A 164 2.56 -0.64 18.55
N ILE A 165 3.20 -1.26 17.55
CA ILE A 165 4.20 -2.31 17.81
C ILE A 165 5.63 -1.77 17.93
N MET A 166 5.82 -0.46 17.76
CA MET A 166 7.12 0.19 17.76
C MET A 166 7.08 1.46 18.62
N GLU A 167 8.15 1.66 19.37
CA GLU A 167 8.41 2.90 20.11
C GLU A 167 9.84 3.35 19.80
N TRP A 168 10.02 4.63 19.47
CA TRP A 168 11.33 5.18 19.14
C TRP A 168 11.82 6.13 20.24
N LYS A 169 13.02 5.86 20.78
CA LYS A 169 13.60 6.59 21.93
C LYS A 169 14.97 7.13 21.59
N ALA A 170 15.30 8.30 22.14
CA ALA A 170 16.61 8.91 22.03
C ALA A 170 17.14 9.34 23.41
N ASN A 171 18.47 9.29 23.55
CA ASN A 171 19.14 9.75 24.77
C ASN A 171 19.41 11.26 24.70
N VAL A 172 19.29 11.92 25.85
CA VAL A 172 19.80 13.28 26.04
C VAL A 172 21.31 13.22 26.19
N SER A 173 22.05 13.78 25.24
CA SER A 173 23.52 13.76 25.23
C SER A 173 24.13 14.94 25.99
N LEU A 174 23.41 16.06 26.09
CA LEU A 174 23.86 17.26 26.78
C LEU A 174 22.68 18.09 27.23
N VAL A 175 22.77 18.66 28.44
CA VAL A 175 21.87 19.71 28.93
C VAL A 175 22.69 20.93 29.30
N LYS A 176 22.26 22.11 28.84
CA LYS A 176 22.88 23.39 29.20
C LYS A 176 21.87 24.51 29.25
N ASP A 177 22.19 25.55 30.01
CA ASP A 177 21.41 26.79 30.03
C ASP A 177 22.03 27.80 29.04
N ILE A 178 21.19 28.46 28.24
CA ILE A 178 21.59 29.52 27.31
C ILE A 178 20.91 30.84 27.69
N GLN A 179 21.63 31.94 27.53
CA GLN A 179 21.17 33.28 27.89
C GLN A 179 20.27 33.89 26.80
N PRO A 180 19.46 34.92 27.14
CA PRO A 180 18.72 35.70 26.15
C PRO A 180 19.64 36.17 25.01
N GLY A 181 19.15 36.06 23.78
CA GLY A 181 19.87 36.45 22.58
C GLY A 181 20.72 35.36 21.92
N VAL A 182 21.00 34.26 22.63
CA VAL A 182 21.75 33.12 22.08
C VAL A 182 20.90 32.34 21.07
N THR A 183 21.50 31.98 19.94
CA THR A 183 20.84 31.23 18.86
C THR A 183 21.25 29.76 18.86
N VAL A 184 20.36 28.87 18.40
CA VAL A 184 20.59 27.41 18.39
C VAL A 184 20.67 26.88 16.95
N SER A 185 21.60 25.93 16.76
CA SER A 185 21.80 25.15 15.52
C SER A 185 22.15 25.99 14.28
N TYR A 186 22.23 25.31 13.14
CA TYR A 186 22.51 25.91 11.83
C TYR A 186 21.42 26.90 11.41
N GLY A 187 21.80 27.93 10.65
CA GLY A 187 20.88 28.97 10.19
C GLY A 187 20.37 29.91 11.29
N ARG A 188 20.62 29.59 12.57
CA ARG A 188 20.31 30.45 13.73
C ARG A 188 18.81 30.82 13.81
N HIS A 189 17.94 29.93 13.38
CA HIS A 189 16.50 30.18 13.27
C HIS A 189 15.79 30.27 14.62
N PHE A 190 16.28 29.56 15.64
CA PHE A 190 15.84 29.74 17.02
C PHE A 190 16.77 30.71 17.74
N LYS A 191 16.20 31.68 18.46
CA LYS A 191 16.89 32.62 19.34
C LYS A 191 16.18 32.64 20.69
N ALA A 192 16.91 32.43 21.77
CA ALA A 192 16.33 32.46 23.11
C ALA A 192 15.90 33.89 23.48
N GLU A 193 14.64 34.07 23.90
CA GLU A 193 14.13 35.35 24.40
C GLU A 193 14.38 35.53 25.89
N VAL A 194 14.48 34.42 26.62
CA VAL A 194 14.73 34.34 28.06
C VAL A 194 15.90 33.38 28.33
N CYS A 195 16.31 33.24 29.59
CA CYS A 195 17.22 32.15 29.97
C CYS A 195 16.52 30.80 29.73
N THR A 196 17.06 29.97 28.85
CA THR A 196 16.42 28.75 28.37
C THR A 196 17.31 27.55 28.61
N ARG A 197 16.76 26.49 29.21
CA ARG A 197 17.41 25.18 29.31
C ARG A 197 17.22 24.40 28.01
N VAL A 198 18.31 23.96 27.42
CA VAL A 198 18.32 23.23 26.14
C VAL A 198 18.90 21.84 26.35
N ALA A 199 18.20 20.83 25.84
CA ALA A 199 18.66 19.45 25.75
C ALA A 199 19.03 19.11 24.30
N THR A 200 20.19 18.52 24.09
CA THR A 200 20.58 17.93 22.81
C THR A 200 20.21 16.46 22.83
N LEU A 201 19.44 16.01 21.83
CA LEU A 201 19.11 14.59 21.64
C LEU A 201 20.12 13.96 20.68
N ALA A 202 20.55 12.74 20.98
CA ALA A 202 21.44 11.94 20.12
C ALA A 202 20.64 11.26 18.98
N VAL A 203 19.97 12.07 18.16
CA VAL A 203 19.19 11.64 17.00
C VAL A 203 19.15 12.77 15.96
N GLY A 204 19.17 12.42 14.69
CA GLY A 204 19.06 13.37 13.60
C GLY A 204 18.43 12.78 12.34
N TYR A 205 18.51 13.54 11.24
CA TYR A 205 17.91 13.15 9.96
C TYR A 205 18.57 11.93 9.32
N ALA A 206 19.83 11.64 9.66
CA ALA A 206 20.50 10.42 9.22
C ALA A 206 19.90 9.16 9.88
N ASP A 207 19.27 9.33 11.05
CA ASP A 207 18.56 8.27 11.78
C ASP A 207 17.07 8.19 11.40
N GLY A 208 16.61 9.07 10.50
CA GLY A 208 15.22 9.15 10.06
C GLY A 208 14.39 10.30 10.66
N PHE A 209 14.94 11.12 11.56
CA PHE A 209 14.19 12.27 12.13
C PHE A 209 14.06 13.40 11.09
N PRO A 210 12.86 13.69 10.54
CA PRO A 210 12.76 14.55 9.35
C PRO A 210 13.30 15.96 9.59
N ARG A 211 14.16 16.47 8.69
CA ARG A 211 14.63 17.85 8.80
C ARG A 211 13.49 18.87 8.62
N SER A 212 12.41 18.49 7.93
CA SER A 212 11.23 19.32 7.67
C SER A 212 10.51 19.80 8.93
N VAL A 213 10.59 19.06 10.05
CA VAL A 213 9.95 19.44 11.32
C VAL A 213 10.77 20.44 12.15
N SER A 214 11.89 20.93 11.62
CA SER A 214 12.74 21.91 12.32
C SER A 214 11.93 23.13 12.76
N ASN A 215 11.93 23.41 14.07
CA ASN A 215 11.17 24.49 14.73
C ASN A 215 9.64 24.38 14.65
N GLN A 216 9.06 23.23 14.26
CA GLN A 216 7.61 23.03 14.19
C GLN A 216 7.07 22.14 15.32
N GLY A 217 7.97 21.54 16.10
CA GLY A 217 7.61 20.38 16.93
C GLY A 217 7.36 19.16 16.07
N ALA A 218 7.43 17.97 16.66
CA ALA A 218 7.08 16.73 15.99
C ALA A 218 6.48 15.76 17.01
N CYS A 219 5.43 15.07 16.59
CA CYS A 219 4.98 13.83 17.21
C CYS A 219 5.40 12.71 16.25
N VAL A 220 6.05 11.68 16.76
CA VAL A 220 6.53 10.52 15.99
C VAL A 220 5.95 9.26 16.60
#